data_AF-A0AAJ8M0A1-F1
#
_entry.id   AF-A0AAJ8M0A1-F1
#
_cell.length_a   1.000
_cell.length_b   1.000
_cell.length_c   1.000
_cell.angle_alpha   90.00
_cell.angle_beta   90.00
_cell.angle_gamma   90.00
#
_symmetry.space_group_name_H-M   'P 1'
#
loop_
_entity.id
_entity.type
_entity.pdbx_description
1 polymer ?
#
loop_
_entity_poly.entity_id
_entity_poly.type
_entity_poly.pdbx_seq_one_letter_code
_entity_poly.pdbx_strand_id
1 'polypeptide(L)'
;MRSKTKKVKKQSIVSTPRPLCSSISHKLTQATIAGYHTLVKRKAILNRQLETRPVGSKRHTLALELQEVEKKMSALGGLDAYQRASTLGQSKQRGGDTSKVLVTWLWEMGLFKSTGSRLRMLEIGALRPDNFDSQKKYIDNCPIDLHSQHPDIVEQDFFERPLPNSDDECFDIISCSLVLNFVEDPSKRGRMLQLMHSHLKPGRSSLLFLVLPLPCVSNSRYLTPSLFIKLMEVIGFELVKEQRKKGAKLGYWLWRRAQETDSIALNSRELCKKVIVHDGAKKNNFAILLPQ
;
A
#
# COMPACT_ATOMS: atom_id res chain seq x y z
N MET A 1 37.14 -58.64 25.97
CA MET A 1 37.11 -58.25 24.53
C MET A 1 35.65 -58.28 24.07
N ARG A 2 35.12 -57.14 23.59
CA ARG A 2 33.69 -56.92 23.31
C ARG A 2 33.28 -57.53 21.97
N SER A 3 32.30 -58.43 21.97
CA SER A 3 31.66 -59.00 20.77
C SER A 3 30.62 -58.03 20.19
N LYS A 4 30.69 -57.80 18.87
CA LYS A 4 29.89 -56.82 18.11
C LYS A 4 28.64 -57.48 17.51
N THR A 5 27.46 -57.09 17.98
CA THR A 5 26.18 -57.50 17.38
C THR A 5 25.76 -56.48 16.30
N LYS A 6 25.71 -56.90 15.03
CA LYS A 6 25.23 -56.12 13.88
C LYS A 6 23.70 -55.89 13.97
N LYS A 7 23.25 -54.63 14.01
CA LYS A 7 21.83 -54.28 13.83
C LYS A 7 21.51 -54.11 12.33
N VAL A 8 20.60 -54.95 11.82
CA VAL A 8 20.02 -54.88 10.48
C VAL A 8 19.02 -53.71 10.42
N LYS A 9 19.17 -52.82 9.44
CA LYS A 9 18.23 -51.72 9.18
C LYS A 9 16.96 -52.27 8.51
N LYS A 10 15.79 -52.05 9.11
CA LYS A 10 14.48 -52.24 8.45
C LYS A 10 14.31 -51.18 7.37
N GLN A 11 14.04 -51.61 6.14
CA GLN A 11 13.62 -50.76 5.03
C GLN A 11 12.12 -50.44 5.17
N SER A 12 11.74 -49.17 5.00
CA SER A 12 10.34 -48.75 4.91
C SER A 12 9.87 -48.82 3.45
N ILE A 13 8.83 -49.61 3.20
CA ILE A 13 8.11 -49.72 1.93
C ILE A 13 6.98 -48.69 1.92
N VAL A 14 6.64 -48.21 0.72
CA VAL A 14 5.57 -47.28 0.31
C VAL A 14 5.99 -45.80 0.18
N SER A 15 6.53 -45.51 -1.00
CA SER A 15 6.61 -44.19 -1.61
C SER A 15 5.22 -43.75 -2.10
N THR A 16 4.57 -42.84 -1.36
CA THR A 16 3.51 -42.01 -1.92
C THR A 16 4.15 -40.76 -2.53
N PRO A 17 3.82 -40.38 -3.78
CA PRO A 17 4.34 -39.16 -4.37
C PRO A 17 3.73 -37.96 -3.64
N ARG A 18 4.52 -37.31 -2.79
CA ARG A 18 4.21 -35.97 -2.30
C ARG A 18 4.07 -35.06 -3.53
N PRO A 19 3.00 -34.24 -3.64
CA PRO A 19 2.98 -33.19 -4.64
C PRO A 19 4.15 -32.25 -4.31
N LEU A 20 5.08 -32.11 -5.27
CA LEU A 20 6.14 -31.13 -5.27
C LEU A 20 5.50 -29.73 -5.34
N CYS A 21 5.02 -29.23 -4.20
CA CYS A 21 4.73 -27.83 -4.05
C CYS A 21 6.09 -27.12 -4.03
N SER A 22 6.55 -26.68 -5.20
CA SER A 22 7.75 -25.88 -5.35
C SER A 22 7.52 -24.55 -4.63
N SER A 23 7.89 -24.50 -3.35
CA SER A 23 7.86 -23.26 -2.59
C SER A 23 8.76 -22.25 -3.31
N ILE A 24 8.16 -21.29 -4.01
CA ILE A 24 8.91 -20.23 -4.69
C ILE A 24 9.83 -19.58 -3.63
N SER A 25 11.13 -19.60 -3.93
CA SER A 25 12.16 -19.10 -3.03
C SER A 25 11.89 -17.64 -2.69
N HIS A 26 12.00 -17.28 -1.41
CA HIS A 26 11.78 -15.92 -0.91
C HIS A 26 12.59 -14.87 -1.69
N LYS A 27 13.83 -15.22 -2.09
CA LYS A 27 14.68 -14.35 -2.91
C LYS A 27 14.11 -14.12 -4.30
N LEU A 28 13.55 -15.16 -4.92
CA LEU A 28 12.93 -15.07 -6.24
C LEU A 28 11.66 -14.21 -6.18
N THR A 29 10.78 -14.42 -5.19
CA THR A 29 9.60 -13.59 -4.97
C THR A 29 9.97 -12.11 -4.77
N GLN A 30 10.97 -11.82 -3.94
CA GLN A 30 11.44 -10.45 -3.72
C GLN A 30 12.05 -9.83 -4.98
N ALA A 31 12.82 -10.60 -5.77
CA ALA A 31 13.39 -10.15 -7.02
C ALA A 31 12.30 -9.82 -8.05
N THR A 32 11.25 -10.64 -8.15
CA THR A 32 10.09 -10.38 -9.02
C THR A 32 9.39 -9.08 -8.62
N ILE A 33 9.08 -8.90 -7.33
CA ILE A 33 8.46 -7.67 -6.80
C ILE A 33 9.32 -6.45 -7.12
N ALA A 34 10.62 -6.49 -6.77
CA ALA A 34 11.54 -5.38 -6.99
C ALA A 34 11.75 -5.05 -8.48
N GLY A 35 11.85 -6.07 -9.33
CA GLY A 35 11.96 -5.93 -10.78
C GLY A 35 10.72 -5.27 -11.37
N TYR A 36 9.53 -5.77 -11.00
CA TYR A 36 8.27 -5.19 -11.46
C TYR A 36 8.13 -3.72 -11.06
N HIS A 37 8.42 -3.37 -9.80
CA HIS A 37 8.44 -1.98 -9.33
C HIS A 37 9.39 -1.07 -10.12
N THR A 38 10.54 -1.60 -10.53
CA THR A 38 11.53 -0.84 -11.31
C THR A 38 10.98 -0.55 -12.71
N LEU A 39 10.34 -1.54 -13.34
CA LEU A 39 9.72 -1.40 -14.65
C LEU A 39 8.52 -0.45 -14.62
N VAL A 40 7.64 -0.54 -13.62
CA VAL A 40 6.52 0.39 -13.43
C VAL A 40 7.03 1.84 -13.34
N LYS A 41 8.06 2.09 -12.53
CA LYS A 41 8.67 3.43 -12.43
C LYS A 41 9.26 3.90 -13.75
N ARG A 42 9.88 3.00 -14.53
CA ARG A 42 10.45 3.35 -15.84
C ARG A 42 9.33 3.68 -16.84
N LYS A 43 8.27 2.89 -16.88
CA LYS A 43 7.06 3.12 -17.69
C LYS A 43 6.48 4.51 -17.43
N ALA A 44 6.30 4.87 -16.16
CA ALA A 44 5.82 6.18 -15.73
C ALA A 44 6.67 7.35 -16.28
N ILE A 45 8.00 7.22 -16.21
CA ILE A 45 8.93 8.24 -16.71
C ILE A 45 8.80 8.41 -18.22
N LEU A 46 8.73 7.30 -18.96
CA LEU A 46 8.58 7.30 -20.42
C LEU A 46 7.26 7.92 -20.85
N ASN A 47 6.15 7.57 -20.19
CA ASN A 47 4.84 8.15 -20.45
C ASN A 47 4.84 9.67 -20.27
N ARG A 48 5.37 10.18 -19.15
CA ARG A 48 5.50 11.63 -18.93
C ARG A 48 6.36 12.30 -20.00
N GLN A 49 7.43 11.65 -20.46
CA GLN A 49 8.27 12.18 -21.54
C GLN A 49 7.58 12.17 -22.91
N LEU A 50 6.61 11.28 -23.12
CA LEU A 50 5.78 11.27 -24.34
C LEU A 50 4.68 12.33 -24.29
N GLU A 51 4.13 12.61 -23.11
CA GLU A 51 3.13 13.67 -22.88
C GLU A 51 3.67 15.06 -23.20
N THR A 52 4.98 15.30 -23.06
CA THR A 52 5.62 16.58 -23.45
C THR A 52 5.72 16.79 -24.97
N ARG A 53 5.09 15.91 -25.77
CA ARG A 53 5.06 15.93 -27.24
C ARG A 53 6.44 16.11 -27.87
N PRO A 54 7.39 15.19 -27.61
CA PRO A 54 8.71 15.22 -28.24
C PRO A 54 8.56 15.09 -29.76
N VAL A 55 9.45 15.76 -30.50
CA VAL A 55 9.41 15.82 -31.97
C VAL A 55 10.39 14.81 -32.59
N GLY A 56 10.04 14.28 -33.75
CA GLY A 56 10.92 13.46 -34.60
C GLY A 56 11.41 12.17 -33.94
N SER A 57 12.69 11.85 -34.13
CA SER A 57 13.31 10.59 -33.70
C SER A 57 13.20 10.33 -32.20
N LYS A 58 13.17 11.38 -31.36
CA LYS A 58 13.06 11.23 -29.89
C LYS A 58 11.74 10.60 -29.47
N ARG A 59 10.63 10.93 -30.14
CA ARG A 59 9.33 10.29 -29.87
C ARG A 59 9.36 8.80 -30.22
N HIS A 60 9.96 8.47 -31.36
CA HIS A 60 10.09 7.09 -31.80
C HIS A 60 10.95 6.26 -30.83
N THR A 61 12.09 6.79 -30.38
CA THR A 61 12.94 6.14 -29.37
C THR A 61 12.20 5.90 -28.06
N LEU A 62 11.47 6.89 -27.55
CA LEU A 62 10.69 6.76 -26.32
C LEU A 62 9.56 5.72 -26.44
N ALA A 63 8.90 5.66 -27.60
CA ALA A 63 7.87 4.66 -27.87
C ALA A 63 8.44 3.23 -27.92
N LEU A 64 9.61 3.04 -28.54
CA LEU A 64 10.30 1.75 -28.56
C LEU A 64 10.75 1.31 -27.16
N GLU A 65 11.30 2.24 -26.36
CA GLU A 65 11.65 1.96 -24.97
C GLU A 65 10.45 1.57 -24.13
N LEU A 66 9.31 2.24 -24.34
CA LEU A 66 8.05 1.93 -23.65
C LEU A 66 7.59 0.52 -23.98
N GLN A 67 7.59 0.15 -25.26
CA GLN A 67 7.22 -1.19 -25.72
C GLN A 67 8.13 -2.27 -25.12
N GLU A 68 9.44 -2.02 -25.02
CA GLU A 68 10.39 -2.95 -24.42
C GLU A 68 10.17 -3.10 -22.91
N VAL A 69 9.84 -2.01 -22.20
CA VAL A 69 9.47 -2.07 -20.78
C VAL A 69 8.20 -2.89 -20.58
N GLU A 70 7.18 -2.69 -21.41
CA GLU A 70 5.93 -3.46 -21.35
C GLU A 70 6.17 -4.94 -21.63
N LYS A 71 7.00 -5.26 -22.64
CA LYS A 71 7.41 -6.64 -22.94
C LYS A 71 8.10 -7.30 -21.75
N LYS A 72 9.01 -6.57 -21.06
CA LYS A 72 9.66 -7.06 -19.84
C LYS A 72 8.67 -7.27 -18.69
N MET A 73 7.69 -6.39 -18.53
CA MET A 73 6.63 -6.57 -17.52
C MET A 73 5.80 -7.82 -17.81
N SER A 74 5.41 -8.04 -19.06
CA SER A 74 4.70 -9.26 -19.49
C SER A 74 5.55 -10.51 -19.30
N ALA A 75 6.85 -10.46 -19.60
CA ALA A 75 7.78 -11.57 -19.40
C ALA A 75 7.98 -11.94 -17.92
N LEU A 76 7.83 -10.97 -17.00
CA LEU A 76 7.80 -11.22 -15.55
C LEU A 76 6.45 -11.82 -15.07
N GLY A 77 5.53 -12.12 -15.98
CA GLY A 77 4.21 -12.69 -15.70
C GLY A 77 3.11 -11.64 -15.49
N GLY A 78 3.37 -10.39 -15.85
CA GLY A 78 2.38 -9.31 -15.79
C GLY A 78 1.97 -8.92 -14.37
N LEU A 79 0.84 -8.21 -14.29
CA LEU A 79 0.30 -7.75 -13.02
C LEU A 79 -0.11 -8.92 -12.10
N ASP A 80 -0.68 -9.98 -12.67
CA ASP A 80 -1.14 -11.13 -11.88
C ASP A 80 0.02 -11.84 -11.18
N ALA A 81 1.17 -12.02 -11.86
CA ALA A 81 2.35 -12.61 -11.22
C ALA A 81 2.89 -11.71 -10.10
N TYR A 82 2.84 -10.40 -10.30
CA TYR A 82 3.18 -9.43 -9.26
C TYR A 82 2.23 -9.50 -8.06
N GLN A 83 0.90 -9.52 -8.28
CA GLN A 83 -0.08 -9.64 -7.20
C GLN A 83 0.06 -10.97 -6.46
N ARG A 84 0.20 -12.11 -7.16
CA ARG A 84 0.49 -13.41 -6.53
C ARG A 84 1.75 -13.38 -5.69
N ALA A 85 2.84 -12.79 -6.22
CA ALA A 85 4.09 -12.63 -5.49
C ALA A 85 3.91 -11.73 -4.26
N SER A 86 3.14 -10.66 -4.37
CA SER A 86 2.82 -9.73 -3.28
C SER A 86 2.00 -10.42 -2.17
N THR A 87 0.96 -11.18 -2.53
CA THR A 87 0.16 -11.98 -1.58
C THR A 87 1.02 -13.01 -0.83
N LEU A 88 1.94 -13.68 -1.54
CA LEU A 88 2.93 -14.57 -0.91
C LEU A 88 3.91 -13.81 0.01
N GLY A 89 4.27 -12.58 -0.38
CA GLY A 89 5.11 -11.66 0.37
C GLY A 89 4.47 -11.15 1.67
N GLN A 90 3.14 -11.05 1.73
CA GLN A 90 2.39 -10.65 2.94
C GLN A 90 2.38 -11.73 4.04
N SER A 91 2.85 -12.94 3.77
CA SER A 91 2.94 -13.99 4.80
C SER A 91 3.76 -13.54 6.02
N LYS A 92 3.41 -14.06 7.21
CA LYS A 92 4.04 -13.70 8.50
C LYS A 92 5.57 -13.79 8.50
N GLN A 93 6.16 -14.62 7.62
CA GLN A 93 7.61 -14.78 7.49
C GLN A 93 8.28 -13.82 6.48
N ARG A 94 7.52 -13.11 5.64
CA ARG A 94 8.06 -12.47 4.41
C ARG A 94 7.74 -10.97 4.24
N GLY A 95 6.92 -10.38 5.10
CA GLY A 95 6.52 -8.97 4.96
C GLY A 95 5.46 -8.50 5.96
N GLY A 96 4.73 -9.45 6.56
CA GLY A 96 3.76 -9.19 7.60
C GLY A 96 2.42 -8.70 7.07
N ASP A 97 1.36 -9.20 7.69
CA ASP A 97 0.00 -8.80 7.42
C ASP A 97 -0.29 -7.48 8.13
N THR A 98 -0.41 -6.39 7.36
CA THR A 98 -0.56 -5.03 7.89
C THR A 98 -1.90 -4.83 8.61
N SER A 99 -2.91 -5.64 8.29
CA SER A 99 -4.23 -5.59 8.96
C SER A 99 -4.09 -5.82 10.47
N LYS A 100 -3.13 -6.65 10.91
CA LYS A 100 -2.88 -6.93 12.32
C LYS A 100 -2.46 -5.69 13.10
N VAL A 101 -1.69 -4.80 12.49
CA VAL A 101 -1.28 -3.54 13.15
C VAL A 101 -2.51 -2.66 13.38
N LEU A 102 -3.37 -2.52 12.37
CA LEU A 102 -4.62 -1.79 12.50
C LEU A 102 -5.52 -2.42 13.58
N VAL A 103 -5.76 -3.72 13.52
CA VAL A 103 -6.57 -4.45 14.51
C VAL A 103 -6.03 -4.25 15.93
N THR A 104 -4.71 -4.37 16.14
CA THR A 104 -4.10 -4.12 17.46
C THR A 104 -4.38 -2.69 17.93
N TRP A 105 -4.21 -1.69 17.07
CA TRP A 105 -4.47 -0.30 17.43
C TRP A 105 -5.95 -0.03 17.74
N LEU A 106 -6.88 -0.57 16.94
CA LEU A 106 -8.32 -0.45 17.20
C LEU A 106 -8.72 -1.10 18.53
N TRP A 107 -8.12 -2.25 18.86
CA TRP A 107 -8.31 -2.93 20.14
C TRP A 107 -7.82 -2.09 21.32
N GLU A 108 -6.59 -1.56 21.24
CA GLU A 108 -6.00 -0.68 22.26
C GLU A 108 -6.81 0.60 22.48
N MET A 109 -7.42 1.12 21.41
CA MET A 109 -8.33 2.27 21.48
C MET A 109 -9.71 1.94 22.05
N GLY A 110 -9.99 0.65 22.32
CA GLY A 110 -11.27 0.21 22.88
C GLY A 110 -12.43 0.24 21.88
N LEU A 111 -12.15 0.29 20.58
CA LEU A 111 -13.17 0.35 19.53
C LEU A 111 -13.87 -1.00 19.27
N PHE A 112 -13.35 -2.08 19.86
CA PHE A 112 -13.97 -3.41 19.85
C PHE A 112 -14.77 -3.71 21.12
N LYS A 113 -15.39 -2.69 21.71
CA LYS A 113 -16.30 -2.81 22.85
C LYS A 113 -17.73 -2.65 22.34
N SER A 114 -18.46 -3.77 22.34
CA SER A 114 -19.80 -3.92 21.78
C SER A 114 -20.78 -2.83 22.21
N THR A 115 -21.22 -1.98 21.28
CA THR A 115 -22.21 -0.90 21.54
C THR A 115 -23.30 -0.75 20.47
N GLY A 116 -23.47 -1.73 19.57
CA GLY A 116 -24.70 -1.87 18.76
C GLY A 116 -24.51 -1.91 17.24
N SER A 117 -23.47 -1.25 16.69
CA SER A 117 -23.19 -1.24 15.25
C SER A 117 -21.74 -1.61 14.92
N ARG A 118 -21.54 -2.26 13.77
CA ARG A 118 -20.20 -2.56 13.22
C ARG A 118 -19.59 -1.29 12.65
N LEU A 119 -18.27 -1.12 12.79
CA LEU A 119 -17.50 -0.05 12.16
C LEU A 119 -17.41 -0.35 10.65
N ARG A 120 -17.93 0.56 9.83
CA ARG A 120 -17.82 0.45 8.37
C ARG A 120 -16.41 0.81 7.96
N MET A 121 -15.78 -0.08 7.21
CA MET A 121 -14.42 0.10 6.76
C MET A 121 -14.31 -0.04 5.24
N LEU A 122 -13.57 0.86 4.61
CA LEU A 122 -13.12 0.69 3.23
C LEU A 122 -11.66 0.23 3.25
N GLU A 123 -11.37 -0.92 2.65
CA GLU A 123 -10.01 -1.40 2.44
C GLU A 123 -9.61 -1.18 0.98
N ILE A 124 -8.70 -0.24 0.75
CA ILE A 124 -8.21 0.10 -0.59
C ILE A 124 -6.98 -0.75 -0.89
N GLY A 125 -6.99 -1.46 -2.01
CA GLY A 125 -5.91 -2.32 -2.48
C GLY A 125 -5.86 -3.68 -1.78
N ALA A 126 -7.03 -4.26 -1.51
CA ALA A 126 -7.13 -5.55 -0.86
C ALA A 126 -6.60 -6.65 -1.78
N LEU A 127 -5.66 -7.47 -1.27
CA LEU A 127 -5.17 -8.66 -1.99
C LEU A 127 -5.85 -9.96 -1.55
N ARG A 128 -6.61 -9.90 -0.44
CA ARG A 128 -7.30 -11.02 0.17
C ARG A 128 -8.62 -10.51 0.76
N PRO A 129 -9.71 -11.29 0.66
CA PRO A 129 -11.00 -10.89 1.21
C PRO A 129 -11.06 -11.05 2.74
N ASP A 130 -10.22 -11.93 3.30
CA ASP A 130 -10.32 -12.44 4.67
C ASP A 130 -9.42 -11.71 5.68
N ASN A 131 -8.84 -10.56 5.31
CA ASN A 131 -7.91 -9.80 6.16
C ASN A 131 -8.49 -9.43 7.53
N PHE A 132 -9.81 -9.23 7.61
CA PHE A 132 -10.51 -8.79 8.81
C PHE A 132 -11.59 -9.78 9.31
N ASP A 133 -11.57 -11.02 8.81
CA ASP A 133 -12.58 -12.04 9.16
C ASP A 133 -12.67 -12.33 10.66
N SER A 134 -11.51 -12.30 11.35
CA SER A 134 -11.45 -12.47 12.81
C SER A 134 -12.14 -11.34 13.57
N GLN A 135 -12.36 -10.19 12.93
CA GLN A 135 -12.99 -8.99 13.48
C GLN A 135 -14.36 -8.72 12.84
N LYS A 136 -14.95 -9.65 12.07
CA LYS A 136 -16.25 -9.45 11.40
C LYS A 136 -17.39 -9.06 12.34
N LYS A 137 -17.31 -9.43 13.63
CA LYS A 137 -18.27 -9.00 14.67
C LYS A 137 -18.25 -7.48 14.92
N TYR A 138 -17.11 -6.84 14.65
CA TYR A 138 -16.86 -5.43 14.96
C TYR A 138 -16.67 -4.57 13.72
N ILE A 139 -16.20 -5.14 12.61
CA ILE A 139 -15.87 -4.43 11.38
C ILE A 139 -16.73 -4.97 10.25
N ASP A 140 -17.36 -4.06 9.52
CA ASP A 140 -18.00 -4.30 8.22
C ASP A 140 -17.06 -3.80 7.12
N ASN A 141 -16.27 -4.72 6.56
CA ASN A 141 -15.23 -4.40 5.60
C ASN A 141 -15.76 -4.41 4.17
N CYS A 142 -15.46 -3.36 3.41
CA CYS A 142 -15.65 -3.25 1.98
C CYS A 142 -14.25 -3.27 1.32
N PRO A 143 -13.75 -4.45 0.93
CA PRO A 143 -12.47 -4.56 0.23
C PRO A 143 -12.62 -4.19 -1.25
N ILE A 144 -11.75 -3.29 -1.73
CA ILE A 144 -11.67 -2.91 -3.14
C ILE A 144 -10.24 -3.08 -3.67
N ASP A 145 -10.10 -3.35 -4.96
CA ASP A 145 -8.83 -3.32 -5.68
C ASP A 145 -9.04 -2.82 -7.12
N LEU A 146 -8.04 -2.21 -7.73
CA LEU A 146 -8.14 -1.72 -9.12
C LEU A 146 -8.17 -2.87 -10.14
N HIS A 147 -7.55 -4.00 -9.80
CA HIS A 147 -7.41 -5.19 -10.66
C HIS A 147 -7.60 -6.43 -9.79
N SER A 148 -8.84 -6.64 -9.33
CA SER A 148 -9.17 -7.66 -8.35
C SER A 148 -8.93 -9.06 -8.93
N GLN A 149 -8.35 -9.93 -8.11
CA GLN A 149 -8.12 -11.35 -8.44
C GLN A 149 -9.04 -12.28 -7.64
N HIS A 150 -10.01 -11.71 -6.91
CA HIS A 150 -10.88 -12.46 -6.02
C HIS A 150 -12.33 -11.96 -6.12
N PRO A 151 -13.34 -12.85 -6.26
CA PRO A 151 -14.74 -12.43 -6.43
C PRO A 151 -15.28 -11.63 -5.25
N ASP A 152 -14.81 -11.91 -4.03
CA ASP A 152 -15.22 -11.19 -2.81
C ASP A 152 -14.50 -9.85 -2.60
N ILE A 153 -13.65 -9.42 -3.54
CA ILE A 153 -13.01 -8.09 -3.54
C ILE A 153 -13.55 -7.31 -4.73
N VAL A 154 -14.15 -6.15 -4.45
CA VAL A 154 -14.78 -5.33 -5.49
C VAL A 154 -13.70 -4.73 -6.39
N GLU A 155 -13.76 -5.03 -7.68
CA GLU A 155 -12.92 -4.35 -8.66
C GLU A 155 -13.44 -2.91 -8.86
N GLN A 156 -12.67 -1.92 -8.44
CA GLN A 156 -13.05 -0.50 -8.49
C GLN A 156 -11.80 0.41 -8.48
N ASP A 157 -11.80 1.41 -9.35
CA ASP A 157 -10.88 2.55 -9.22
C ASP A 157 -11.37 3.49 -8.11
N PHE A 158 -10.56 3.66 -7.06
CA PHE A 158 -10.88 4.56 -5.95
C PHE A 158 -10.98 6.03 -6.39
N PHE A 159 -10.26 6.46 -7.42
CA PHE A 159 -10.36 7.83 -7.92
C PHE A 159 -11.72 8.12 -8.59
N GLU A 160 -12.37 7.09 -9.13
CA GLU A 160 -13.67 7.19 -9.80
C GLU A 160 -14.83 6.83 -8.86
N ARG A 161 -14.54 6.48 -7.59
CA ARG A 161 -15.59 6.22 -6.60
C ARG A 161 -16.39 7.49 -6.35
N PRO A 162 -17.74 7.46 -6.50
CA PRO A 162 -18.57 8.63 -6.21
C PRO A 162 -18.40 9.09 -4.77
N LEU A 163 -18.36 10.41 -4.58
CA LEU A 163 -18.38 10.98 -3.25
C LEU A 163 -19.69 10.61 -2.54
N PRO A 164 -19.65 10.32 -1.23
CA PRO A 164 -20.84 10.00 -0.47
C PRO A 164 -21.81 11.19 -0.45
N ASN A 165 -23.10 10.92 -0.65
CA ASN A 165 -24.17 11.93 -0.60
C ASN A 165 -24.73 12.13 0.81
N SER A 166 -24.40 11.22 1.73
CA SER A 166 -24.82 11.25 3.14
C SER A 166 -23.80 10.58 4.06
N ASP A 167 -23.93 10.82 5.38
CA ASP A 167 -23.07 10.20 6.39
C ASP A 167 -23.20 8.67 6.43
N ASP A 168 -24.34 8.12 6.00
CA ASP A 168 -24.59 6.68 5.90
C ASP A 168 -23.85 6.03 4.73
N GLU A 169 -23.36 6.81 3.76
CA GLU A 169 -22.50 6.32 2.67
C GLU A 169 -21.00 6.43 3.03
N CYS A 170 -20.68 7.17 4.10
CA CYS A 170 -19.32 7.33 4.60
C CYS A 170 -18.83 6.13 5.43
N PHE A 171 -17.51 6.06 5.59
CA PHE A 171 -16.83 5.03 6.37
C PHE A 171 -16.37 5.55 7.73
N ASP A 172 -16.38 4.68 8.74
CA ASP A 172 -15.74 4.95 10.03
C ASP A 172 -14.21 4.78 9.92
N ILE A 173 -13.75 3.87 9.06
CA ILE A 173 -12.33 3.57 8.88
C ILE A 173 -12.00 3.46 7.39
N ILE A 174 -10.87 4.02 6.97
CA ILE A 174 -10.25 3.69 5.69
C ILE A 174 -8.89 3.04 5.96
N SER A 175 -8.65 1.87 5.36
CA SER A 175 -7.36 1.19 5.36
C SER A 175 -6.73 1.33 3.97
N CYS A 176 -5.58 1.99 3.89
CA CYS A 176 -4.80 2.16 2.68
C CYS A 176 -3.37 1.66 2.93
N SER A 177 -3.14 0.38 2.65
CA SER A 177 -1.84 -0.26 2.92
C SER A 177 -1.05 -0.44 1.64
N LEU A 178 0.07 0.26 1.53
CA LEU A 178 0.98 0.20 0.39
C LEU A 178 0.38 0.56 -0.97
N VAL A 179 -0.76 1.25 -1.03
CA VAL A 179 -1.41 1.67 -2.28
C VAL A 179 -0.93 3.04 -2.75
N LEU A 180 -0.92 4.02 -1.85
CA LEU A 180 -0.57 5.41 -2.17
C LEU A 180 0.83 5.54 -2.83
N ASN A 181 1.77 4.65 -2.48
CA ASN A 181 3.09 4.64 -3.09
C ASN A 181 3.13 4.15 -4.56
N PHE A 182 2.06 3.53 -5.07
CA PHE A 182 1.93 3.16 -6.48
C PHE A 182 1.34 4.25 -7.35
N VAL A 183 0.62 5.21 -6.77
CA VAL A 183 0.14 6.37 -7.52
C VAL A 183 1.35 7.13 -8.06
N GLU A 184 1.47 7.26 -9.37
CA GLU A 184 2.69 7.78 -10.00
C GLU A 184 2.82 9.30 -9.84
N ASP A 185 1.71 10.00 -10.02
CA ASP A 185 1.64 11.44 -9.98
C ASP A 185 1.57 11.98 -8.53
N PRO A 186 2.49 12.87 -8.12
CA PRO A 186 2.50 13.45 -6.78
C PRO A 186 1.22 14.22 -6.40
N SER A 187 0.60 14.91 -7.35
CA SER A 187 -0.65 15.64 -7.11
C SER A 187 -1.83 14.69 -6.97
N LYS A 188 -1.86 13.61 -7.79
CA LYS A 188 -2.83 12.52 -7.59
C LYS A 188 -2.69 11.84 -6.23
N ARG A 189 -1.47 11.72 -5.67
CA ARG A 189 -1.30 11.21 -4.28
C ARG A 189 -1.99 12.10 -3.26
N GLY A 190 -1.80 13.43 -3.33
CA GLY A 190 -2.48 14.35 -2.43
C GLY A 190 -3.98 14.35 -2.65
N ARG A 191 -4.44 14.28 -3.90
CA ARG A 191 -5.85 14.12 -4.23
C ARG A 191 -6.44 12.84 -3.64
N MET A 192 -5.70 11.71 -3.68
CA MET A 192 -6.14 10.45 -3.09
C MET A 192 -6.35 10.59 -1.58
N LEU A 193 -5.46 11.30 -0.89
CA LEU A 193 -5.61 11.57 0.55
C LEU A 193 -6.82 12.48 0.85
N GLN A 194 -7.08 13.49 0.01
CA GLN A 194 -8.28 14.32 0.12
C GLN A 194 -9.56 13.50 -0.13
N LEU A 195 -9.55 12.59 -1.12
CA LEU A 195 -10.67 11.69 -1.37
C LEU A 195 -10.91 10.75 -0.17
N MET A 196 -9.86 10.20 0.44
CA MET A 196 -10.00 9.41 1.67
C MET A 196 -10.65 10.25 2.79
N HIS A 197 -10.23 11.50 2.97
CA HIS A 197 -10.87 12.40 3.93
C HIS A 197 -12.37 12.59 3.64
N SER A 198 -12.74 12.84 2.37
CA SER A 198 -14.14 13.03 1.96
C SER A 198 -15.01 11.78 2.10
N HIS A 199 -14.42 10.58 2.08
CA HIS A 199 -15.14 9.31 2.25
C HIS A 199 -15.28 8.88 3.73
N LEU A 200 -14.57 9.54 4.64
CA LEU A 200 -14.72 9.28 6.08
C LEU A 200 -15.89 10.07 6.64
N LYS A 201 -16.62 9.50 7.60
CA LYS A 201 -17.68 10.20 8.31
C LYS A 201 -17.14 11.49 8.95
N PRO A 202 -17.91 12.59 8.97
CA PRO A 202 -17.54 13.77 9.72
C PRO A 202 -17.30 13.46 11.20
N GLY A 203 -16.34 14.17 11.80
CA GLY A 203 -16.04 14.06 13.23
C GLY A 203 -14.85 13.18 13.60
N ARG A 204 -14.54 13.18 14.90
CA ARG A 204 -13.30 12.65 15.47
C ARG A 204 -13.28 11.14 15.68
N SER A 205 -14.37 10.43 15.39
CA SER A 205 -14.41 8.96 15.48
C SER A 205 -13.77 8.29 14.26
N SER A 206 -13.68 9.00 13.15
CA SER A 206 -13.24 8.45 11.86
C SER A 206 -11.73 8.36 11.74
N LEU A 207 -11.25 7.23 11.21
CA LEU A 207 -9.82 6.90 11.18
C LEU A 207 -9.33 6.58 9.76
N LEU A 208 -8.12 7.04 9.43
CA LEU A 208 -7.37 6.60 8.26
C LEU A 208 -6.13 5.83 8.73
N PHE A 209 -6.05 4.55 8.36
CA PHE A 209 -4.86 3.74 8.49
C PHE A 209 -4.06 3.77 7.19
N LEU A 210 -2.81 4.22 7.26
CA LEU A 210 -1.95 4.38 6.10
C LEU A 210 -0.62 3.65 6.33
N VAL A 211 -0.20 2.87 5.34
CA VAL A 211 1.10 2.18 5.34
C VAL A 211 1.88 2.56 4.11
N LEU A 212 3.14 2.97 4.31
CA LEU A 212 4.05 3.34 3.23
C LEU A 212 5.40 2.66 3.41
N PRO A 213 6.14 2.35 2.33
CA PRO A 213 7.54 2.06 2.43
C PRO A 213 8.25 3.22 3.13
N LEU A 214 8.99 2.92 4.20
CA LEU A 214 9.65 3.94 5.00
C LEU A 214 10.56 4.86 4.16
N PRO A 215 11.28 4.38 3.12
CA PRO A 215 12.06 5.26 2.24
C PRO A 215 11.25 6.34 1.52
N CYS A 216 9.94 6.14 1.28
CA CYS A 216 9.09 7.17 0.66
C CYS A 216 8.99 8.42 1.54
N VAL A 217 9.06 8.26 2.86
CA VAL A 217 8.91 9.36 3.83
C VAL A 217 10.26 9.79 4.42
N SER A 218 11.18 8.85 4.68
CA SER A 218 12.46 9.14 5.35
C SER A 218 13.66 9.31 4.41
N ASN A 219 13.54 8.89 3.15
CA ASN A 219 14.64 8.93 2.17
C ASN A 219 14.23 9.60 0.85
N SER A 220 13.32 10.57 0.89
CA SER A 220 12.94 11.36 -0.27
C SER A 220 13.64 12.73 -0.30
N ARG A 221 13.85 13.29 -1.50
CA ARG A 221 14.22 14.69 -1.72
C ARG A 221 13.12 15.69 -1.39
N TYR A 222 11.86 15.27 -1.50
CA TYR A 222 10.68 16.16 -1.51
C TYR A 222 9.73 15.91 -0.33
N LEU A 223 10.05 14.96 0.54
CA LEU A 223 9.21 14.63 1.69
C LEU A 223 10.10 14.26 2.89
N THR A 224 9.73 14.78 4.05
CA THR A 224 10.28 14.41 5.36
C THR A 224 9.12 13.94 6.25
N PRO A 225 9.39 13.22 7.36
CA PRO A 225 8.35 12.85 8.31
C PRO A 225 7.54 14.05 8.82
N SER A 226 8.21 15.16 9.15
CA SER A 226 7.54 16.38 9.63
C SER A 226 6.70 17.04 8.55
N LEU A 227 7.19 17.09 7.30
CA LEU A 227 6.42 17.63 6.18
C LEU A 227 5.21 16.75 5.85
N PHE A 228 5.34 15.43 6.02
CA PHE A 228 4.23 14.50 5.83
C PHE A 228 3.13 14.72 6.87
N ILE A 229 3.48 14.91 8.15
CA ILE A 229 2.51 15.27 9.20
C ILE A 229 1.82 16.60 8.86
N LYS A 230 2.59 17.65 8.54
CA LYS A 230 2.04 18.96 8.15
C LYS A 230 1.08 18.86 6.95
N LEU A 231 1.41 18.03 5.96
CA LEU A 231 0.55 17.79 4.80
C LEU A 231 -0.77 17.13 5.21
N MET A 232 -0.73 16.13 6.09
CA MET A 232 -1.93 15.45 6.59
C MET A 232 -2.79 16.40 7.43
N GLU A 233 -2.19 17.26 8.26
CA GLU A 233 -2.88 18.31 9.02
C GLU A 233 -3.61 19.29 8.10
N VAL A 234 -2.97 19.74 7.01
CA VAL A 234 -3.61 20.62 6.02
C VAL A 234 -4.80 19.95 5.32
N ILE A 235 -4.77 18.63 5.13
CA ILE A 235 -5.90 17.88 4.55
C ILE A 235 -7.06 17.76 5.55
N GLY A 236 -6.81 17.92 6.86
CA GLY A 236 -7.81 17.73 7.91
C GLY A 236 -7.63 16.42 8.70
N PHE A 237 -6.38 15.96 8.86
CA PHE A 237 -6.05 14.79 9.65
C PHE A 237 -5.15 15.12 10.86
N GLU A 238 -5.41 14.46 11.98
CA GLU A 238 -4.59 14.49 13.19
C GLU A 238 -3.88 13.14 13.37
N LEU A 239 -2.59 13.15 13.70
CA LEU A 239 -1.86 11.91 13.95
C LEU A 239 -2.25 11.30 15.30
N VAL A 240 -2.74 10.06 15.30
CA VAL A 240 -3.11 9.31 16.53
C VAL A 240 -2.00 8.36 16.96
N LYS A 241 -1.49 7.56 16.02
CA LYS A 241 -0.42 6.59 16.27
C LYS A 241 0.52 6.54 15.07
N GLU A 242 1.79 6.30 15.36
CA GLU A 242 2.74 5.91 14.33
C GLU A 242 3.67 4.81 14.81
N GLN A 243 4.13 3.97 13.88
CA GLN A 243 5.17 2.98 14.13
C GLN A 243 6.19 3.02 12.98
N ARG A 244 7.41 3.45 13.30
CA ARG A 244 8.54 3.57 12.36
C ARG A 244 9.83 3.08 13.02
N LYS A 245 10.00 1.75 13.12
CA LYS A 245 11.22 1.17 13.73
C LYS A 245 12.45 1.46 12.86
N LYS A 246 13.58 1.79 13.47
CA LYS A 246 14.85 1.99 12.75
C LYS A 246 15.22 0.71 11.98
N GLY A 247 15.52 0.85 10.69
CA GLY A 247 15.81 -0.29 9.81
C GLY A 247 14.58 -1.06 9.29
N ALA A 248 13.35 -0.67 9.68
CA ALA A 248 12.15 -1.24 9.10
C ALA A 248 11.97 -0.81 7.64
N LYS A 249 11.37 -1.71 6.85
CA LYS A 249 11.02 -1.42 5.45
C LYS A 249 9.77 -0.54 5.33
N LEU A 250 8.87 -0.63 6.31
CA LEU A 250 7.55 0.00 6.30
C LEU A 250 7.38 0.94 7.49
N GLY A 251 6.62 2.02 7.29
CA GLY A 251 6.03 2.83 8.33
C GLY A 251 4.52 2.65 8.36
N TYR A 252 3.94 2.76 9.56
CA TYR A 252 2.51 2.64 9.81
C TYR A 252 2.04 3.93 10.49
N TRP A 253 0.90 4.46 10.05
CA TRP A 253 0.30 5.64 10.64
C TRP A 253 -1.21 5.44 10.79
N LEU A 254 -1.74 5.88 11.93
CA LEU A 254 -3.16 5.99 12.18
C LEU A 254 -3.47 7.47 12.37
N TRP A 255 -4.34 7.97 11.50
CA TRP A 255 -4.81 9.34 11.49
C TRP A 255 -6.27 9.37 11.91
N ARG A 256 -6.68 10.48 12.50
CA ARG A 256 -8.07 10.78 12.82
C ARG A 256 -8.51 11.97 11.99
N ARG A 257 -9.75 12.01 11.54
CA ARG A 257 -10.31 13.22 10.93
C ARG A 257 -10.41 14.35 11.97
N ALA A 258 -9.90 15.53 11.62
CA ALA A 258 -9.95 16.72 12.47
C ALA A 258 -11.36 17.32 12.51
N GLN A 259 -11.68 18.14 13.52
CA GLN A 259 -12.93 18.92 13.48
C GLN A 259 -12.79 20.10 12.50
N GLU A 260 -13.89 20.51 11.89
CA GLU A 260 -13.91 21.64 10.95
C GLU A 260 -13.45 22.95 11.61
N THR A 261 -13.64 23.08 12.92
CA THR A 261 -13.17 24.21 13.74
C THR A 261 -11.66 24.24 13.99
N ASP A 262 -10.95 23.14 13.73
CA ASP A 262 -9.49 23.03 13.92
C ASP A 262 -8.70 23.51 12.68
N SER A 263 -9.38 24.09 11.68
CA SER A 263 -8.78 24.53 10.42
C SER A 263 -7.86 25.74 10.62
N ILE A 264 -6.59 25.46 10.94
CA ILE A 264 -5.53 26.46 10.82
C ILE A 264 -5.38 26.76 9.33
N ALA A 265 -5.57 28.02 8.94
CA ALA A 265 -5.26 28.52 7.60
C ALA A 265 -3.74 28.46 7.35
N LEU A 266 -3.21 27.25 7.18
CA LEU A 266 -1.83 26.99 6.84
C LEU A 266 -1.63 27.39 5.37
N ASN A 267 -0.58 28.17 5.11
CA ASN A 267 -0.19 28.54 3.75
C ASN A 267 0.18 27.26 2.96
N SER A 268 -0.79 26.73 2.22
CA SER A 268 -0.69 25.46 1.49
C SER A 268 0.15 25.54 0.22
N ARG A 269 0.59 26.74 -0.19
CA ARG A 269 1.33 26.94 -1.45
C ARG A 269 2.62 26.14 -1.55
N GLU A 270 3.30 25.92 -0.42
CA GLU A 270 4.52 25.11 -0.36
C GLU A 270 4.26 23.62 -0.62
N LEU A 271 3.05 23.15 -0.33
CA LEU A 271 2.64 21.75 -0.52
C LEU A 271 2.12 21.48 -1.94
N CYS A 272 1.90 22.51 -2.76
CA CYS A 272 1.44 22.38 -4.14
C CYS A 272 2.57 22.21 -5.16
N LYS A 273 3.84 22.32 -4.75
CA LYS A 273 5.00 22.29 -5.65
C LYS A 273 6.12 21.41 -5.07
N LYS A 274 6.91 20.80 -5.95
CA LYS A 274 8.11 20.06 -5.54
C LYS A 274 9.19 21.02 -5.08
N VAL A 275 9.38 21.13 -3.78
CA VAL A 275 10.52 21.82 -3.17
C VAL A 275 11.49 20.76 -2.65
N ILE A 276 12.77 20.89 -2.99
CA ILE A 276 13.81 20.02 -2.43
C ILE A 276 14.00 20.42 -0.97
N VAL A 277 13.66 19.51 -0.06
CA VAL A 277 13.78 19.69 1.40
C VAL A 277 14.94 18.89 1.99
N HIS A 278 15.42 17.88 1.28
CA HIS A 278 16.60 17.11 1.69
C HIS A 278 17.32 16.53 0.46
N ASP A 279 18.36 17.21 -0.01
CA ASP A 279 19.10 16.72 -1.18
C ASP A 279 20.06 15.56 -0.84
N GLY A 280 20.54 14.87 -1.87
CA GLY A 280 21.56 13.83 -1.77
C GLY A 280 21.45 12.77 -2.87
N ALA A 281 22.59 12.25 -3.34
CA ALA A 281 22.64 11.29 -4.45
C ALA A 281 21.81 10.01 -4.20
N LYS A 282 21.76 9.53 -2.94
CA LYS A 282 21.04 8.30 -2.54
C LYS A 282 19.55 8.51 -2.23
N LYS A 283 19.03 9.73 -2.37
CA LYS A 283 17.62 10.06 -2.08
C LYS A 283 16.72 9.65 -3.25
N ASN A 284 15.51 9.21 -2.96
CA ASN A 284 14.48 8.96 -3.96
C ASN A 284 13.66 10.24 -4.24
N ASN A 285 12.77 10.17 -5.23
CA ASN A 285 11.97 11.31 -5.71
C ASN A 285 10.48 11.19 -5.33
N PHE A 286 10.15 10.43 -4.28
CA PHE A 286 8.77 10.30 -3.81
C PHE A 286 8.26 11.65 -3.29
N ALA A 287 7.07 12.08 -3.68
CA ALA A 287 6.53 13.36 -3.28
C ALA A 287 5.02 13.25 -3.17
N ILE A 288 4.40 13.96 -2.23
CA ILE A 288 2.96 14.11 -2.16
C ILE A 288 2.72 15.61 -2.27
N LEU A 289 1.91 16.01 -3.25
CA LEU A 289 1.56 17.40 -3.47
C LEU A 289 0.05 17.55 -3.35
N LEU A 290 -0.40 18.66 -2.78
CA LEU A 290 -1.81 19.02 -2.81
C LEU A 290 -2.16 19.55 -4.21
N PRO A 291 -3.25 19.08 -4.84
CA PRO A 291 -3.73 19.66 -6.09
C PRO A 291 -4.06 21.14 -5.89
N GLN A 292 -3.82 21.93 -6.94
CA GLN A 292 -4.23 23.34 -6.99
C GLN A 292 -5.71 23.46 -7.32
#